data_AF-A0A9P8FGK3-F1
#
_entry.id   AF-A0A9P8FGK3-F1
#
_cell.length_a   1.000
_cell.length_b   1.000
_cell.length_c   1.000
_cell.angle_alpha   90.00
_cell.angle_beta   90.00
_cell.angle_gamma   90.00
#
_symmetry.space_group_name_H-M   'P 1'
#
loop_
_entity.id
_entity.type
_entity.pdbx_description
1 polymer ?
#
loop_
_entity_poly.entity_id
_entity_poly.type
_entity_poly.pdbx_seq_one_letter_code
_entity_poly.pdbx_strand_id
1 'polypeptide(L)'
;MSEQRGSSAFEGSSDCTGVSKDQHNPSERRPSWRGRGIESPDLRRKSSERRRSIEKAPNRKHWWKFTLRSWDDDQEQDWWFAGTAIPLLAATMGPLANVLSIAALVTSWRMCLVDGVNPETCPWDGKSELLTDLEGHPFADPHWCYKLNIFSLALGFAGNIFLLFNFTNRIRYIIALPCTIILWYLATGVLIGIEASMNQYVPPQRPQQSYSQGFWYAVIAAIFYLICSMLLMVNMLGYFLGHYPQRFNLTDSQRTLILQTMLFFVWLAGGAGVFSLVETKYGLGLFNWSYVNSLYFCQVTVLTIGFGDLYPSSNVGRGLVMPYAVGGIIMLGLIVTSLTTFATELGEDNIVQKHIERTRTRTIGRSFTSSIELKEREELALGLKPTISRPFDPVNRSIAFAENTTPPRDNDPNQDQGTFLGLRRTATIPLTVLRPIRKPRLLLLREEKDRFNAMRRIQQKTEKWKKWSSLFISAAAFSILWCIGAVIFWVAERRVQDISYFQSLYLCWVSLLTVGYGDLAPKSNAGRPFFVVWSLVAVPTMTLLVSDMSDTIVNGFNQGTFRLA
;
A
#
# COMPACT_ATOMS: atom_id res chain seq x y z
N MET A 1 -20.86 -57.27 -20.45
CA MET A 1 -19.79 -58.11 -19.88
C MET A 1 -19.18 -57.28 -18.75
N SER A 2 -19.63 -57.45 -17.50
CA SER A 2 -19.36 -58.57 -16.59
C SER A 2 -17.93 -58.51 -16.01
N GLU A 3 -17.87 -58.05 -14.75
CA GLU A 3 -17.15 -58.71 -13.63
C GLU A 3 -15.60 -58.74 -13.65
N GLN A 4 -14.88 -58.77 -12.52
CA GLN A 4 -15.20 -58.85 -11.08
C GLN A 4 -13.99 -58.39 -10.24
N ARG A 5 -14.20 -57.98 -8.97
CA ARG A 5 -13.31 -58.11 -7.76
C ARG A 5 -11.82 -57.68 -7.82
N GLY A 6 -11.20 -57.09 -6.80
CA GLY A 6 -11.66 -56.69 -5.45
C GLY A 6 -10.72 -57.17 -4.32
N SER A 7 -10.52 -56.35 -3.28
CA SER A 7 -9.95 -56.70 -1.94
C SER A 7 -8.51 -57.26 -1.86
N SER A 8 -7.72 -57.13 -0.78
CA SER A 8 -7.75 -56.29 0.44
C SER A 8 -6.56 -56.67 1.35
N ALA A 9 -6.10 -55.76 2.23
CA ALA A 9 -5.41 -56.08 3.51
C ALA A 9 -4.02 -56.80 3.42
N PHE A 10 -3.16 -56.88 4.45
CA PHE A 10 -2.87 -56.09 5.68
C PHE A 10 -1.48 -56.54 6.22
N GLU A 11 -0.77 -55.68 6.96
CA GLU A 11 0.27 -55.93 8.01
C GLU A 11 1.39 -57.01 7.93
N GLY A 12 2.55 -56.63 8.52
CA GLY A 12 3.56 -57.51 9.12
C GLY A 12 4.82 -57.77 8.29
N SER A 13 6.07 -57.83 8.79
CA SER A 13 6.81 -57.41 10.01
C SER A 13 8.05 -58.33 10.10
N SER A 14 9.24 -57.77 10.39
CA SER A 14 10.51 -58.49 10.72
C SER A 14 11.20 -59.27 9.57
N ASP A 15 12.53 -59.51 9.53
CA ASP A 15 13.58 -59.26 10.54
C ASP A 15 15.03 -59.07 9.99
N CYS A 16 15.88 -58.48 10.85
CA CYS A 16 17.36 -58.38 10.96
C CYS A 16 18.38 -58.88 9.90
N THR A 17 19.43 -58.05 9.66
CA THR A 17 20.90 -58.31 9.89
C THR A 17 21.72 -57.04 9.53
N GLY A 18 22.44 -56.37 10.45
CA GLY A 18 23.89 -56.56 10.78
C GLY A 18 24.82 -55.87 9.74
N VAL A 19 25.78 -54.95 10.03
CA VAL A 19 26.68 -54.77 11.20
C VAL A 19 27.21 -53.31 11.32
N SER A 20 27.31 -52.81 12.56
CA SER A 20 28.29 -51.86 13.19
C SER A 20 29.19 -50.98 12.27
N LYS A 21 29.27 -49.66 12.43
CA LYS A 21 29.82 -48.88 13.58
C LYS A 21 29.43 -47.37 13.45
N ASP A 22 29.63 -46.44 14.39
CA ASP A 22 30.26 -46.44 15.74
C ASP A 22 29.52 -45.45 16.69
N GLN A 23 30.18 -44.74 17.63
CA GLN A 23 29.54 -43.90 18.67
C GLN A 23 30.22 -42.53 18.87
N HIS A 24 29.44 -41.46 19.17
CA HIS A 24 29.68 -40.56 20.32
C HIS A 24 28.50 -39.61 20.61
N ASN A 25 28.03 -39.59 21.86
CA ASN A 25 27.03 -38.65 22.38
C ASN A 25 27.20 -38.52 23.92
N PRO A 26 27.36 -37.32 24.50
CA PRO A 26 27.28 -37.10 25.94
C PRO A 26 25.96 -36.43 26.37
N SER A 27 25.44 -36.90 27.49
CA SER A 27 24.05 -36.71 27.94
C SER A 27 23.81 -35.54 28.90
N GLU A 28 22.52 -35.29 29.14
CA GLU A 28 21.95 -34.35 30.12
C GLU A 28 22.64 -34.38 31.50
N ARG A 29 22.75 -33.20 32.14
CA ARG A 29 22.90 -33.10 33.61
C ARG A 29 22.01 -32.02 34.20
N ARG A 30 21.15 -32.42 35.15
CA ARG A 30 20.46 -31.52 36.09
C ARG A 30 21.42 -31.12 37.22
N PRO A 31 21.35 -29.89 37.77
CA PRO A 31 21.95 -29.56 39.07
C PRO A 31 20.96 -29.70 40.23
N SER A 32 21.47 -30.08 41.41
CA SER A 32 20.75 -30.25 42.67
C SER A 32 21.06 -29.12 43.68
N TRP A 33 20.33 -29.08 44.81
CA TRP A 33 20.43 -28.03 45.84
C TRP A 33 21.29 -28.45 47.06
N ARG A 34 22.31 -27.64 47.44
CA ARG A 34 22.57 -27.07 48.81
C ARG A 34 24.05 -26.66 49.07
N GLY A 35 24.22 -25.66 49.95
CA GLY A 35 25.48 -25.28 50.62
C GLY A 35 26.16 -24.04 50.00
N ARG A 36 25.89 -22.80 50.41
CA ARG A 36 26.12 -22.08 51.70
C ARG A 36 27.59 -21.69 51.91
N GLY A 37 27.90 -20.40 51.69
CA GLY A 37 29.23 -19.80 51.88
C GLY A 37 29.26 -18.30 51.57
N ILE A 38 28.67 -17.51 52.48
CA ILE A 38 29.09 -16.17 52.96
C ILE A 38 29.84 -15.25 51.98
N GLU A 39 29.17 -14.16 51.55
CA GLU A 39 29.78 -12.82 51.44
C GLU A 39 28.71 -11.72 51.57
N SER A 40 29.12 -10.50 51.93
CA SER A 40 28.29 -9.46 52.56
C SER A 40 27.47 -8.56 51.61
N PRO A 41 26.44 -7.82 52.12
CA PRO A 41 25.33 -7.36 51.29
C PRO A 41 25.43 -5.89 50.87
N ASP A 42 26.06 -5.61 49.73
CA ASP A 42 25.93 -4.32 49.05
C ASP A 42 25.74 -4.49 47.54
N LEU A 43 24.47 -4.53 47.10
CA LEU A 43 24.07 -4.07 45.77
C LEU A 43 22.55 -3.95 45.64
N ARG A 44 22.11 -2.70 45.46
CA ARG A 44 20.73 -2.23 45.25
C ARG A 44 19.86 -3.15 44.38
N ARG A 45 18.82 -3.70 45.01
CA ARG A 45 17.63 -4.28 44.35
C ARG A 45 16.86 -3.21 43.56
N LYS A 46 17.29 -2.90 42.34
CA LYS A 46 16.47 -2.18 41.35
C LYS A 46 15.49 -3.14 40.68
N SER A 47 14.48 -3.60 41.44
CA SER A 47 13.26 -4.12 40.82
C SER A 47 12.58 -2.97 40.07
N SER A 48 12.60 -3.02 38.74
CA SER A 48 11.91 -2.04 37.90
C SER A 48 10.40 -2.22 38.03
N GLU A 49 9.81 -1.55 39.04
CA GLU A 49 8.37 -1.31 39.09
C GLU A 49 7.93 -0.70 37.76
N ARG A 50 7.23 -1.48 36.94
CA ARG A 50 6.59 -0.99 35.71
C ARG A 50 5.35 -0.18 36.09
N ARG A 51 5.57 0.97 36.75
CA ARG A 51 4.54 1.99 36.97
C ARG A 51 4.07 2.46 35.60
N ARG A 52 2.85 2.06 35.22
CA ARG A 52 2.12 2.69 34.12
C ARG A 52 1.79 4.11 34.56
N SER A 53 2.61 5.08 34.16
CA SER A 53 2.30 6.50 34.26
C SER A 53 1.16 6.83 33.30
N ILE A 54 -0.08 6.70 33.78
CA ILE A 54 -1.26 7.27 33.14
C ILE A 54 -1.21 8.77 33.42
N GLU A 55 -0.44 9.48 32.60
CA GLU A 55 -0.57 10.91 32.26
C GLU A 55 0.61 11.28 31.35
N LYS A 56 0.50 10.96 30.05
CA LYS A 56 1.26 11.73 29.05
C LYS A 56 0.53 13.06 28.89
N ALA A 57 1.04 14.11 29.53
CA ALA A 57 0.70 15.49 29.17
C ALA A 57 0.82 15.65 27.64
N PRO A 58 0.00 16.50 26.99
CA PRO A 58 0.04 16.68 25.55
C PRO A 58 1.38 17.29 25.16
N ASN A 59 2.33 16.40 24.80
CA ASN A 59 3.67 16.77 24.41
C ASN A 59 3.53 17.66 23.17
N ARG A 60 3.86 18.96 23.29
CA ARG A 60 3.80 19.90 22.16
C ARG A 60 4.63 19.31 21.03
N LYS A 61 3.98 18.75 20.00
CA LYS A 61 4.67 18.16 18.86
C LYS A 61 5.37 19.29 18.12
N HIS A 62 6.65 19.51 18.43
CA HIS A 62 7.53 20.31 17.58
C HIS A 62 7.67 19.54 16.27
N TRP A 63 6.88 19.96 15.27
CA TRP A 63 6.72 19.28 13.99
C TRP A 63 8.02 19.14 13.17
N TRP A 64 9.08 19.82 13.60
CA TRP A 64 10.38 19.94 12.94
C TRP A 64 11.57 19.35 13.71
N LYS A 65 11.37 18.62 14.81
CA LYS A 65 12.51 18.03 15.54
C LYS A 65 13.01 16.78 14.81
N PHE A 66 14.15 16.90 14.12
CA PHE A 66 14.86 15.76 13.55
C PHE A 66 15.28 14.78 14.66
N THR A 67 14.60 13.63 14.73
CA THR A 67 14.88 12.55 15.68
C THR A 67 15.09 11.27 14.91
N LEU A 68 16.32 11.01 14.47
CA LEU A 68 16.66 9.78 13.77
C LEU A 68 16.38 8.56 14.66
N ARG A 69 15.48 7.67 14.19
CA ARG A 69 15.12 6.44 14.89
C ARG A 69 16.25 5.41 14.72
N SER A 70 16.63 4.74 15.80
CA SER A 70 17.68 3.71 15.78
C SER A 70 17.27 2.47 14.96
N TRP A 71 18.26 1.69 14.54
CA TRP A 71 18.06 0.49 13.71
C TRP A 71 17.22 -0.61 14.41
N ASP A 72 17.36 -0.72 15.74
CA ASP A 72 16.67 -1.71 16.59
C ASP A 72 15.36 -1.21 17.24
N ASP A 73 14.72 -0.15 16.72
CA ASP A 73 13.47 0.34 17.33
C ASP A 73 12.23 -0.39 16.80
N ASP A 74 11.62 -1.21 17.65
CA ASP A 74 10.40 -2.00 17.40
C ASP A 74 9.09 -1.22 17.66
N GLN A 75 9.16 0.08 18.00
CA GLN A 75 7.97 0.89 18.24
C GLN A 75 7.09 1.10 16.99
N GLU A 76 5.79 1.25 17.23
CA GLU A 76 4.76 1.56 16.22
C GLU A 76 5.15 2.72 15.29
N GLN A 77 4.65 2.66 14.04
CA GLN A 77 4.90 3.65 13.00
C GLN A 77 3.72 4.62 12.87
N ASP A 78 3.96 5.92 13.10
CA ASP A 78 2.91 6.95 13.02
C ASP A 78 2.48 7.24 11.56
N TRP A 79 3.36 6.99 10.57
CA TRP A 79 3.15 7.24 9.12
C TRP A 79 3.23 5.95 8.28
N TRP A 80 2.48 4.92 8.65
CA TRP A 80 2.48 3.60 7.98
C TRP A 80 2.38 3.65 6.44
N PHE A 81 1.56 4.54 5.85
CA PHE A 81 1.41 4.61 4.38
C PHE A 81 2.71 5.05 3.70
N ALA A 82 3.37 6.08 4.25
CA ALA A 82 4.66 6.52 3.76
C ALA A 82 5.78 5.51 4.10
N GLY A 83 5.65 4.81 5.23
CA GLY A 83 6.58 3.78 5.72
C GLY A 83 6.38 2.37 5.14
N THR A 84 5.42 2.14 4.25
CA THR A 84 5.20 0.84 3.58
C THR A 84 4.83 1.00 2.11
N ALA A 85 3.73 1.69 1.79
CA ALA A 85 3.17 1.72 0.43
C ALA A 85 4.02 2.55 -0.55
N ILE A 86 4.61 3.66 -0.10
CA ILE A 86 5.35 4.58 -0.98
C ILE A 86 6.54 3.91 -1.70
N PRO A 87 7.49 3.24 -1.02
CA PRO A 87 8.64 2.66 -1.73
C PRO A 87 8.25 1.50 -2.65
N LEU A 88 7.14 0.82 -2.37
CA LEU A 88 6.59 -0.24 -3.20
C LEU A 88 5.98 0.31 -4.49
N LEU A 89 5.19 1.38 -4.40
CA LEU A 89 4.68 2.07 -5.58
C LEU A 89 5.82 2.60 -6.45
N ALA A 90 6.85 3.19 -5.84
CA ALA A 90 8.05 3.60 -6.58
C ALA A 90 8.79 2.41 -7.23
N ALA A 91 8.81 1.25 -6.58
CA ALA A 91 9.46 0.04 -7.10
C ALA A 91 8.73 -0.60 -8.28
N THR A 92 7.39 -0.56 -8.29
CA THR A 92 6.58 -1.13 -9.37
C THR A 92 6.40 -0.13 -10.53
N MET A 93 6.39 1.18 -10.25
CA MET A 93 6.28 2.25 -11.27
C MET A 93 7.62 2.62 -11.92
N GLY A 94 8.76 2.47 -11.23
CA GLY A 94 10.09 2.79 -11.78
C GLY A 94 10.43 2.03 -13.08
N PRO A 95 10.20 0.71 -13.18
CA PRO A 95 10.43 -0.05 -14.40
C PRO A 95 9.51 0.39 -15.56
N LEU A 96 8.27 0.79 -15.28
CA LEU A 96 7.38 1.39 -16.28
C LEU A 96 7.97 2.71 -16.81
N ALA A 97 8.44 3.59 -15.92
CA ALA A 97 9.07 4.86 -16.32
C ALA A 97 10.29 4.64 -17.25
N ASN A 98 11.10 3.61 -16.99
CA ASN A 98 12.18 3.19 -17.90
C ASN A 98 11.64 2.79 -19.28
N VAL A 99 10.59 1.95 -19.35
CA VAL A 99 10.02 1.48 -20.63
C VAL A 99 9.43 2.65 -21.43
N LEU A 100 8.73 3.58 -20.79
CA LEU A 100 8.24 4.81 -21.43
C LEU A 100 9.40 5.69 -21.92
N SER A 101 10.49 5.80 -21.14
CA SER A 101 11.70 6.53 -21.55
C SER A 101 12.44 5.87 -22.70
N ILE A 102 12.42 4.53 -22.82
CA ILE A 102 12.95 3.80 -24.00
C ILE A 102 12.07 4.08 -25.22
N ALA A 103 10.75 4.00 -25.08
CA ALA A 103 9.80 4.34 -26.14
C ALA A 103 10.00 5.77 -26.68
N ALA A 104 10.22 6.73 -25.77
CA ALA A 104 10.55 8.11 -26.08
C ALA A 104 11.93 8.32 -26.72
N LEU A 105 12.89 7.41 -26.54
CA LEU A 105 14.21 7.50 -27.17
C LEU A 105 14.25 6.82 -28.55
N VAL A 106 13.53 5.71 -28.72
CA VAL A 106 13.52 4.92 -29.96
C VAL A 106 12.67 5.57 -31.06
N THR A 107 11.69 6.41 -30.69
CA THR A 107 10.80 7.07 -31.65
C THR A 107 10.97 8.58 -31.66
N SER A 108 11.13 9.15 -32.86
CA SER A 108 11.39 10.57 -33.02
C SER A 108 10.17 11.44 -32.68
N TRP A 109 10.39 12.62 -32.12
CA TRP A 109 9.37 13.40 -31.39
C TRP A 109 8.41 14.22 -32.27
N ARG A 110 8.74 14.43 -33.55
CA ARG A 110 7.90 15.16 -34.51
C ARG A 110 7.56 14.28 -35.71
N MET A 111 6.43 14.57 -36.35
CA MET A 111 6.01 13.93 -37.60
C MET A 111 5.35 14.89 -38.58
N CYS A 112 5.49 14.58 -39.86
CA CYS A 112 4.84 15.23 -40.99
C CYS A 112 3.51 14.53 -41.29
N LEU A 113 2.46 15.31 -41.51
CA LEU A 113 1.09 14.84 -41.81
C LEU A 113 0.72 15.04 -43.28
N VAL A 114 1.69 15.23 -44.19
CA VAL A 114 1.45 15.47 -45.63
C VAL A 114 1.99 14.30 -46.44
N ASP A 115 1.17 13.74 -47.34
CA ASP A 115 1.54 12.58 -48.16
C ASP A 115 2.34 12.97 -49.41
N GLY A 116 3.17 12.06 -49.92
CA GLY A 116 3.93 12.22 -51.17
C GLY A 116 5.03 13.28 -51.14
N VAL A 117 5.31 13.88 -49.98
CA VAL A 117 6.24 14.99 -49.81
C VAL A 117 7.52 14.55 -49.07
N ASN A 118 8.66 15.17 -49.40
CA ASN A 118 9.93 14.96 -48.69
C ASN A 118 9.76 15.11 -47.17
N PRO A 119 9.92 14.02 -46.37
CA PRO A 119 9.59 14.04 -44.95
C PRO A 119 10.42 15.02 -44.12
N GLU A 120 11.63 15.36 -44.55
CA GLU A 120 12.53 16.28 -43.82
C GLU A 120 12.08 17.74 -43.87
N THR A 121 11.46 18.16 -44.98
CA THR A 121 11.03 19.55 -45.20
C THR A 121 9.53 19.74 -44.98
N CYS A 122 8.71 18.72 -45.26
CA CYS A 122 7.26 18.72 -45.11
C CYS A 122 6.54 20.02 -45.60
N PRO A 123 6.82 20.53 -46.82
CA PRO A 123 6.01 21.61 -47.40
C PRO A 123 4.55 21.21 -47.58
N TRP A 124 3.64 22.17 -47.39
CA TRP A 124 2.21 22.00 -47.54
C TRP A 124 1.63 23.10 -48.43
N ASP A 125 0.98 22.71 -49.53
CA ASP A 125 0.43 23.65 -50.53
C ASP A 125 -0.93 24.25 -50.11
N GLY A 126 -1.32 24.11 -48.85
CA GLY A 126 -2.61 24.55 -48.31
C GLY A 126 -3.83 23.73 -48.79
N LYS A 127 -3.62 22.76 -49.68
CA LYS A 127 -4.68 22.00 -50.38
C LYS A 127 -4.54 20.48 -50.31
N SER A 128 -3.34 19.97 -50.03
CA SER A 128 -3.12 18.54 -49.88
C SER A 128 -3.79 18.03 -48.61
N GLU A 129 -4.46 16.89 -48.72
CA GLU A 129 -5.11 16.19 -47.62
C GLU A 129 -4.07 15.79 -46.55
N LEU A 130 -4.48 15.85 -45.28
CA LEU A 130 -3.61 15.57 -44.15
C LEU A 130 -3.83 14.12 -43.70
N LEU A 131 -2.75 13.36 -43.54
CA LEU A 131 -2.82 12.01 -42.97
C LEU A 131 -3.34 12.04 -41.52
N THR A 132 -3.81 10.89 -41.03
CA THR A 132 -4.13 10.74 -39.62
C THR A 132 -2.86 10.75 -38.75
N ASP A 133 -3.03 11.09 -37.48
CA ASP A 133 -1.97 11.20 -36.46
C ASP A 133 -1.03 9.97 -36.41
N LEU A 134 -1.49 8.77 -36.79
CA LEU A 134 -0.68 7.53 -36.70
C LEU A 134 0.06 7.14 -37.98
N GLU A 135 -0.35 7.70 -39.11
CA GLU A 135 0.18 7.38 -40.44
C GLU A 135 1.29 8.38 -40.85
N GLY A 136 1.40 9.51 -40.15
CA GLY A 136 2.40 10.55 -40.39
C GLY A 136 3.86 10.06 -40.32
N HIS A 137 4.70 10.61 -41.19
CA HIS A 137 6.10 10.24 -41.32
C HIS A 137 6.97 10.97 -40.27
N PRO A 138 7.81 10.26 -39.47
CA PRO A 138 8.62 10.89 -38.43
C PRO A 138 9.80 11.68 -39.00
N PHE A 139 10.12 12.84 -38.40
CA PHE A 139 11.36 13.58 -38.66
C PHE A 139 12.51 13.02 -37.80
N ALA A 140 13.75 13.12 -38.25
CA ALA A 140 14.90 12.93 -37.36
C ALA A 140 14.94 14.05 -36.28
N ASP A 141 15.20 13.67 -35.03
CA ASP A 141 15.33 14.64 -33.94
C ASP A 141 16.72 15.30 -33.92
N PRO A 142 16.81 16.58 -33.47
CA PRO A 142 18.10 17.25 -33.32
C PRO A 142 19.06 16.47 -32.43
N HIS A 143 20.36 16.46 -32.79
CA HIS A 143 21.38 15.73 -32.03
C HIS A 143 21.47 16.09 -30.54
N TRP A 144 21.10 17.33 -30.14
CA TRP A 144 21.05 17.73 -28.74
C TRP A 144 19.91 17.02 -27.99
N CYS A 145 18.72 16.89 -28.60
CA CYS A 145 17.57 16.18 -28.05
C CYS A 145 17.95 14.71 -27.81
N TYR A 146 18.43 14.04 -28.85
CA TYR A 146 18.81 12.62 -28.80
C TYR A 146 19.89 12.33 -27.72
N LYS A 147 20.97 13.13 -27.68
CA LYS A 147 22.05 12.95 -26.68
C LYS A 147 21.58 13.18 -25.25
N LEU A 148 20.76 14.22 -25.01
CA LEU A 148 20.23 14.49 -23.68
C LEU A 148 19.20 13.44 -23.25
N ASN A 149 18.40 12.91 -24.18
CA ASN A 149 17.42 11.84 -23.91
C ASN A 149 18.13 10.53 -23.49
N ILE A 150 19.23 10.16 -24.17
CA ILE A 150 20.11 9.06 -23.73
C ILE A 150 20.63 9.30 -22.30
N PHE A 151 21.05 10.53 -21.99
CA PHE A 151 21.57 10.88 -20.67
C PHE A 151 20.49 10.76 -19.58
N SER A 152 19.26 11.24 -19.81
CA SER A 152 18.14 11.03 -18.88
C SER A 152 17.77 9.56 -18.71
N LEU A 153 17.80 8.75 -19.78
CA LEU A 153 17.52 7.31 -19.70
C LEU A 153 18.58 6.59 -18.85
N ALA A 154 19.85 6.94 -19.00
CA ALA A 154 20.94 6.37 -18.20
C ALA A 154 20.79 6.71 -16.70
N LEU A 155 20.38 7.95 -16.38
CA LEU A 155 20.08 8.38 -15.01
C LEU A 155 18.86 7.64 -14.43
N GLY A 156 17.78 7.49 -15.18
CA GLY A 156 16.58 6.74 -14.79
C GLY A 156 16.91 5.27 -14.48
N PHE A 157 17.65 4.61 -15.38
CA PHE A 157 18.08 3.23 -15.21
C PHE A 157 19.01 3.05 -13.99
N ALA A 158 19.96 3.96 -13.78
CA ALA A 158 20.82 3.95 -12.60
C ALA A 158 19.99 4.11 -11.30
N GLY A 159 19.01 5.03 -11.28
CA GLY A 159 18.10 5.22 -10.15
C GLY A 159 17.33 3.95 -9.78
N ASN A 160 16.85 3.21 -10.80
CA ASN A 160 16.16 1.93 -10.62
C ASN A 160 17.09 0.84 -10.07
N ILE A 161 18.37 0.79 -10.49
CA ILE A 161 19.36 -0.14 -9.94
C ILE A 161 19.62 0.13 -8.45
N PHE A 162 19.81 1.39 -8.05
CA PHE A 162 20.00 1.73 -6.63
C PHE A 162 18.80 1.33 -5.77
N LEU A 163 17.59 1.53 -6.29
CA LEU A 163 16.33 1.11 -5.65
C LEU A 163 16.24 -0.42 -5.53
N LEU A 164 16.59 -1.18 -6.57
CA LEU A 164 16.64 -2.64 -6.50
C LEU A 164 17.69 -3.14 -5.49
N PHE A 165 18.85 -2.50 -5.45
CA PHE A 165 19.91 -2.80 -4.48
C PHE A 165 19.54 -2.42 -3.05
N ASN A 166 18.58 -1.51 -2.84
CA ASN A 166 17.98 -1.29 -1.53
C ASN A 166 17.14 -2.50 -1.09
N PHE A 167 16.18 -2.93 -1.91
CA PHE A 167 15.23 -3.99 -1.53
C PHE A 167 15.86 -5.39 -1.47
N THR A 168 16.95 -5.62 -2.19
CA THR A 168 17.78 -6.82 -2.07
C THR A 168 18.77 -6.78 -0.90
N ASN A 169 18.69 -5.77 -0.03
CA ASN A 169 19.59 -5.52 1.12
C ASN A 169 21.10 -5.46 0.73
N ARG A 170 21.42 -5.17 -0.54
CA ARG A 170 22.79 -5.02 -1.03
C ARG A 170 23.40 -3.67 -0.67
N ILE A 171 22.59 -2.61 -0.69
CA ILE A 171 23.00 -1.24 -0.33
C ILE A 171 22.08 -0.71 0.79
N ARG A 172 22.69 -0.06 1.79
CA ARG A 172 21.98 0.52 2.94
C ARG A 172 20.98 1.60 2.48
N TYR A 173 19.79 1.58 3.07
CA TYR A 173 18.69 2.54 2.86
C TYR A 173 19.16 4.00 2.76
N ILE A 174 20.02 4.42 3.70
CA ILE A 174 20.53 5.80 3.79
C ILE A 174 21.41 6.25 2.61
N ILE A 175 21.92 5.32 1.79
CA ILE A 175 22.72 5.62 0.59
C ILE A 175 21.86 5.41 -0.66
N ALA A 176 21.16 4.28 -0.74
CA ALA A 176 20.42 3.90 -1.95
C ALA A 176 19.28 4.88 -2.29
N LEU A 177 18.41 5.22 -1.33
CA LEU A 177 17.27 6.08 -1.57
C LEU A 177 17.62 7.52 -1.99
N PRO A 178 18.54 8.24 -1.32
CA PRO A 178 18.90 9.58 -1.79
C PRO A 178 19.61 9.53 -3.15
N CYS A 179 20.39 8.49 -3.45
CA CYS A 179 20.91 8.29 -4.81
C CYS A 179 19.79 8.10 -5.84
N THR A 180 18.80 7.24 -5.60
CA THR A 180 17.64 7.08 -6.50
C THR A 180 16.87 8.39 -6.69
N ILE A 181 16.56 9.09 -5.59
CA ILE A 181 15.82 10.36 -5.62
C ILE A 181 16.57 11.41 -6.45
N ILE A 182 17.88 11.58 -6.23
CA ILE A 182 18.70 12.52 -7.00
C ILE A 182 18.75 12.13 -8.49
N LEU A 183 18.99 10.85 -8.79
CA LEU A 183 19.10 10.37 -10.18
C LEU A 183 17.79 10.53 -10.96
N TRP A 184 16.65 10.20 -10.34
CA TRP A 184 15.35 10.41 -10.98
C TRP A 184 14.98 11.88 -11.10
N TYR A 185 15.27 12.74 -10.11
CA TYR A 185 15.07 14.19 -10.28
C TYR A 185 15.93 14.79 -11.40
N LEU A 186 17.18 14.34 -11.54
CA LEU A 186 18.03 14.74 -12.66
C LEU A 186 17.49 14.23 -13.99
N ALA A 187 17.03 12.97 -14.07
CA ALA A 187 16.38 12.42 -15.26
C ALA A 187 15.13 13.21 -15.66
N THR A 188 14.23 13.49 -14.69
CA THR A 188 13.04 14.34 -14.88
C THR A 188 13.41 15.74 -15.34
N GLY A 189 14.36 16.40 -14.68
CA GLY A 189 14.77 17.76 -15.01
C GLY A 189 15.37 17.88 -16.41
N VAL A 190 16.12 16.85 -16.84
CA VAL A 190 16.63 16.75 -18.21
C VAL A 190 15.47 16.53 -19.19
N LEU A 191 14.56 15.58 -18.97
CA LEU A 191 13.41 15.33 -19.86
C LEU A 191 12.54 16.59 -20.05
N ILE A 192 12.09 17.22 -18.95
CA ILE A 192 11.31 18.46 -18.99
C ILE A 192 12.10 19.59 -19.69
N GLY A 193 13.41 19.66 -19.48
CA GLY A 193 14.29 20.61 -20.15
C GLY A 193 14.35 20.40 -21.68
N ILE A 194 14.41 19.16 -22.14
CA ILE A 194 14.39 18.82 -23.58
C ILE A 194 12.99 19.11 -24.15
N GLU A 195 11.91 18.71 -23.47
CA GLU A 195 10.52 18.96 -23.90
C GLU A 195 10.23 20.46 -24.08
N ALA A 196 10.62 21.28 -23.09
CA ALA A 196 10.50 22.73 -23.16
C ALA A 196 11.37 23.33 -24.29
N SER A 197 12.62 22.84 -24.43
CA SER A 197 13.52 23.26 -25.50
C SER A 197 12.96 22.91 -26.88
N MET A 198 12.34 21.74 -27.04
CA MET A 198 11.74 21.30 -28.30
C MET A 198 10.59 22.21 -28.70
N ASN A 199 9.71 22.56 -27.75
CA ASN A 199 8.60 23.47 -27.99
C ASN A 199 9.03 24.93 -28.20
N GLN A 200 10.19 25.35 -27.69
CA GLN A 200 10.70 26.72 -27.86
C GLN A 200 11.54 26.91 -29.12
N TYR A 201 12.47 26.00 -29.42
CA TYR A 201 13.41 26.13 -30.54
C TYR A 201 12.91 25.50 -31.83
N VAL A 202 12.13 24.41 -31.76
CA VAL A 202 11.68 23.65 -32.94
C VAL A 202 10.21 23.18 -32.83
N PRO A 203 9.25 24.10 -32.57
CA PRO A 203 7.84 23.74 -32.46
C PRO A 203 7.29 23.17 -33.78
N PRO A 204 6.38 22.18 -33.75
CA PRO A 204 5.72 21.66 -34.94
C PRO A 204 4.78 22.70 -35.55
N GLN A 205 4.93 22.93 -36.85
CA GLN A 205 4.10 23.88 -37.61
C GLN A 205 2.73 23.27 -37.96
N ARG A 206 1.66 23.75 -37.33
CA ARG A 206 0.30 23.28 -37.63
C ARG A 206 -0.26 23.97 -38.89
N PRO A 207 -1.05 23.27 -39.73
CA PRO A 207 -1.58 21.91 -39.52
C PRO A 207 -0.68 20.78 -40.04
N GLN A 208 0.34 21.09 -40.85
CA GLN A 208 1.21 20.13 -41.55
C GLN A 208 2.09 19.22 -40.67
N GLN A 209 2.38 19.61 -39.43
CA GLN A 209 3.23 18.86 -38.49
C GLN A 209 2.59 18.72 -37.12
N SER A 210 2.87 17.60 -36.46
CA SER A 210 2.39 17.28 -35.11
C SER A 210 3.49 16.64 -34.25
N TYR A 211 3.24 16.58 -32.93
CA TYR A 211 4.07 15.81 -32.00
C TYR A 211 3.69 14.33 -32.10
N SER A 212 4.69 13.47 -32.23
CA SER A 212 4.49 12.03 -32.32
C SER A 212 4.19 11.40 -30.95
N GLN A 213 3.83 10.12 -30.95
CA GLN A 213 3.77 9.30 -29.73
C GLN A 213 5.06 9.40 -28.88
N GLY A 214 6.25 9.50 -29.49
CA GLY A 214 7.54 9.52 -28.78
C GLY A 214 7.67 10.73 -27.84
N PHE A 215 7.20 11.89 -28.27
CA PHE A 215 7.12 13.08 -27.41
C PHE A 215 6.17 12.87 -26.22
N TRP A 216 4.99 12.27 -26.44
CA TRP A 216 4.04 12.00 -25.37
C TRP A 216 4.54 10.91 -24.40
N TYR A 217 5.30 9.92 -24.88
CA TYR A 217 6.01 8.98 -24.00
C TYR A 217 7.07 9.68 -23.13
N ALA A 218 7.78 10.71 -23.65
CA ALA A 218 8.71 11.51 -22.87
C ALA A 218 7.99 12.24 -21.72
N VAL A 219 6.93 12.97 -22.06
CA VAL A 219 6.10 13.73 -21.09
C VAL A 219 5.57 12.82 -19.99
N ILE A 220 5.03 11.63 -20.35
CA ILE A 220 4.50 10.70 -19.34
C ILE A 220 5.64 10.08 -18.51
N ALA A 221 6.79 9.75 -19.11
CA ALA A 221 7.96 9.27 -18.36
C ALA A 221 8.45 10.33 -17.36
N ALA A 222 8.53 11.61 -17.76
CA ALA A 222 8.90 12.72 -16.89
C ALA A 222 7.95 12.87 -15.71
N ILE A 223 6.63 12.80 -15.95
CA ILE A 223 5.59 12.79 -14.90
C ILE A 223 5.77 11.60 -13.96
N PHE A 224 6.04 10.40 -14.47
CA PHE A 224 6.24 9.20 -13.66
C PHE A 224 7.47 9.30 -12.76
N TYR A 225 8.63 9.69 -13.31
CA TYR A 225 9.83 9.92 -12.50
C TYR A 225 9.61 11.05 -11.47
N LEU A 226 8.88 12.12 -11.82
CA LEU A 226 8.57 13.21 -10.90
C LEU A 226 7.72 12.72 -9.72
N ILE A 227 6.60 12.02 -10.00
CA ILE A 227 5.71 11.48 -8.97
C ILE A 227 6.46 10.49 -8.08
N CYS A 228 7.21 9.55 -8.66
CA CYS A 228 7.94 8.55 -7.89
C CYS A 228 9.06 9.19 -7.04
N SER A 229 9.77 10.20 -7.55
CA SER A 229 10.77 10.96 -6.79
C SER A 229 10.15 11.75 -5.63
N MET A 230 9.01 12.41 -5.87
CA MET A 230 8.26 13.15 -4.85
C MET A 230 7.75 12.22 -3.74
N LEU A 231 7.21 11.05 -4.10
CA LEU A 231 6.79 10.03 -3.14
C LEU A 231 7.99 9.54 -2.32
N LEU A 232 9.09 9.13 -2.95
CA LEU A 232 10.30 8.69 -2.24
C LEU A 232 10.92 9.79 -1.36
N MET A 233 10.83 11.06 -1.77
CA MET A 233 11.25 12.20 -0.96
C MET A 233 10.38 12.35 0.31
N VAL A 234 9.06 12.13 0.23
CA VAL A 234 8.17 12.08 1.40
C VAL A 234 8.50 10.89 2.31
N ASN A 235 8.88 9.73 1.75
CA ASN A 235 9.38 8.59 2.53
C ASN A 235 10.69 8.93 3.28
N MET A 236 11.65 9.53 2.58
CA MET A 236 12.91 9.95 3.19
C MET A 236 12.70 11.03 4.27
N LEU A 237 11.79 11.98 4.06
CA LEU A 237 11.44 12.99 5.04
C LEU A 237 10.81 12.36 6.31
N GLY A 238 9.89 11.40 6.15
CA GLY A 238 9.31 10.67 7.27
C GLY A 238 10.33 9.88 8.09
N TYR A 239 11.36 9.33 7.43
CA TYR A 239 12.52 8.74 8.10
C TYR A 239 13.33 9.78 8.91
N PHE A 240 13.65 10.94 8.32
CA PHE A 240 14.37 12.01 9.03
C PHE A 240 13.60 12.61 10.23
N LEU A 241 12.27 12.63 10.16
CA LEU A 241 11.39 12.98 11.28
C LEU A 241 11.19 11.83 12.30
N GLY A 242 11.83 10.66 12.11
CA GLY A 242 11.82 9.56 13.06
C GLY A 242 10.54 8.73 13.09
N HIS A 243 9.69 8.82 12.07
CA HIS A 243 8.36 8.21 12.10
C HIS A 243 8.38 6.69 11.82
N TYR A 244 9.49 6.17 11.31
CA TYR A 244 9.77 4.73 11.13
C TYR A 244 11.28 4.45 11.19
N PRO A 245 11.69 3.21 11.54
CA PRO A 245 13.10 2.81 11.61
C PRO A 245 13.74 2.70 10.22
N GLN A 246 15.06 2.62 10.19
CA GLN A 246 15.88 2.58 8.96
C GLN A 246 15.80 1.25 8.18
N ARG A 247 15.05 0.26 8.68
CA ARG A 247 14.91 -1.08 8.08
C ARG A 247 13.51 -1.25 7.47
N PHE A 248 13.46 -1.51 6.17
CA PHE A 248 12.28 -2.02 5.48
C PHE A 248 12.35 -3.55 5.46
N ASN A 249 11.73 -4.21 6.45
CA ASN A 249 11.45 -5.63 6.35
C ASN A 249 10.23 -5.79 5.42
N LEU A 250 10.51 -5.81 4.11
CA LEU A 250 9.52 -6.16 3.10
C LEU A 250 8.94 -7.55 3.39
N THR A 251 7.61 -7.69 3.24
CA THR A 251 6.99 -9.02 3.19
C THR A 251 7.46 -9.74 1.92
N ASP A 252 7.43 -11.07 1.92
CA ASP A 252 7.83 -11.80 0.73
C ASP A 252 6.86 -11.54 -0.45
N SER A 253 5.56 -11.31 -0.17
CA SER A 253 4.55 -10.79 -1.10
C SER A 253 4.96 -9.49 -1.80
N GLN A 254 5.61 -8.59 -1.06
CA GLN A 254 6.09 -7.31 -1.60
C GLN A 254 7.32 -7.49 -2.49
N ARG A 255 8.24 -8.39 -2.12
CA ARG A 255 9.41 -8.71 -2.96
C ARG A 255 9.01 -9.42 -4.26
N THR A 256 8.07 -10.36 -4.20
CA THR A 256 7.55 -11.04 -5.40
C THR A 256 6.83 -10.07 -6.31
N LEU A 257 6.02 -9.13 -5.79
CA LEU A 257 5.36 -8.09 -6.58
C LEU A 257 6.37 -7.22 -7.35
N ILE A 258 7.48 -6.79 -6.71
CA ILE A 258 8.54 -6.03 -7.38
C ILE A 258 9.18 -6.85 -8.51
N LEU A 259 9.58 -8.09 -8.23
CA LEU A 259 10.24 -8.95 -9.24
C LEU A 259 9.31 -9.30 -10.41
N GLN A 260 8.03 -9.59 -10.14
CA GLN A 260 7.03 -9.88 -11.17
C GLN A 260 6.76 -8.68 -12.06
N THR A 261 6.57 -7.48 -11.48
CA THR A 261 6.35 -6.25 -12.26
C THR A 261 7.58 -5.89 -13.09
N MET A 262 8.80 -6.01 -12.55
CA MET A 262 10.03 -5.84 -13.34
C MET A 262 10.10 -6.81 -14.53
N LEU A 263 9.85 -8.10 -14.31
CA LEU A 263 9.87 -9.11 -15.37
C LEU A 263 8.78 -8.87 -16.43
N PHE A 264 7.61 -8.42 -16.02
CA PHE A 264 6.51 -8.06 -16.92
C PHE A 264 6.84 -6.85 -17.80
N PHE A 265 7.48 -5.81 -17.26
CA PHE A 265 7.92 -4.67 -18.07
C PHE A 265 9.06 -5.03 -19.03
N VAL A 266 9.96 -5.94 -18.64
CA VAL A 266 10.95 -6.54 -19.57
C VAL A 266 10.25 -7.36 -20.66
N TRP A 267 9.21 -8.12 -20.33
CA TRP A 267 8.42 -8.91 -21.29
C TRP A 267 7.70 -8.01 -22.31
N LEU A 268 7.05 -6.93 -21.86
CA LEU A 268 6.42 -5.95 -22.75
C LEU A 268 7.44 -5.26 -23.65
N ALA A 269 8.54 -4.74 -23.09
CA ALA A 269 9.56 -4.01 -23.85
C ALA A 269 10.32 -4.91 -24.85
N GLY A 270 10.57 -6.16 -24.47
CA GLY A 270 11.17 -7.19 -25.34
C GLY A 270 10.22 -7.62 -26.45
N GLY A 271 8.95 -7.89 -26.11
CA GLY A 271 7.89 -8.18 -27.08
C GLY A 271 7.74 -7.08 -28.11
N ALA A 272 7.70 -5.82 -27.68
CA ALA A 272 7.62 -4.65 -28.56
C ALA A 272 8.77 -4.60 -29.57
N GLY A 273 10.00 -4.89 -29.12
CA GLY A 273 11.19 -4.98 -29.98
C GLY A 273 11.09 -6.13 -30.99
N VAL A 274 10.68 -7.32 -30.54
CA VAL A 274 10.53 -8.50 -31.41
C VAL A 274 9.45 -8.27 -32.47
N PHE A 275 8.25 -7.81 -32.10
CA PHE A 275 7.17 -7.60 -33.07
C PHE A 275 7.46 -6.43 -34.03
N SER A 276 8.10 -5.35 -33.56
CA SER A 276 8.55 -4.27 -34.45
C SER A 276 9.50 -4.79 -35.53
N LEU A 277 10.52 -5.58 -35.15
CA LEU A 277 11.48 -6.14 -36.10
C LEU A 277 10.88 -7.21 -37.02
N VAL A 278 10.04 -8.11 -36.49
CA VAL A 278 9.45 -9.21 -37.26
C VAL A 278 8.45 -8.71 -38.29
N GLU A 279 7.51 -7.84 -37.91
CA GLU A 279 6.51 -7.36 -38.86
C GLU A 279 7.06 -6.28 -39.81
N THR A 280 8.08 -5.51 -39.43
CA THR A 280 8.78 -4.63 -40.39
C THR A 280 9.53 -5.43 -41.47
N LYS A 281 10.02 -6.64 -41.14
CA LYS A 281 10.81 -7.47 -42.07
C LYS A 281 9.98 -8.49 -42.87
N TYR A 282 8.93 -9.05 -42.27
CA TYR A 282 8.14 -10.16 -42.83
C TYR A 282 6.64 -9.85 -42.92
N GLY A 283 6.18 -8.68 -42.44
CA GLY A 283 4.79 -8.26 -42.54
C GLY A 283 4.42 -7.83 -43.95
N LEU A 284 3.11 -7.77 -44.20
CA LEU A 284 2.53 -7.40 -45.50
C LEU A 284 2.45 -5.88 -45.72
N GLY A 285 3.05 -5.06 -44.84
CA GLY A 285 3.06 -3.60 -44.96
C GLY A 285 1.73 -2.89 -44.62
N LEU A 286 0.71 -3.60 -44.10
CA LEU A 286 -0.60 -3.01 -43.77
C LEU A 286 -0.55 -1.94 -42.67
N PHE A 287 0.43 -2.00 -41.76
CA PHE A 287 0.51 -1.16 -40.57
C PHE A 287 1.93 -0.67 -40.30
N ASN A 288 2.06 0.53 -39.74
CA ASN A 288 3.35 1.08 -39.31
C ASN A 288 3.80 0.43 -37.99
N TRP A 289 4.65 -0.61 -38.08
CA TRP A 289 5.18 -1.38 -36.94
C TRP A 289 6.35 -0.71 -36.20
N SER A 290 6.20 0.58 -35.89
CA SER A 290 7.08 1.31 -34.97
C SER A 290 7.11 0.65 -33.57
N TYR A 291 8.22 0.81 -32.84
CA TYR A 291 8.40 0.23 -31.51
C TYR A 291 7.23 0.57 -30.55
N VAL A 292 6.70 1.79 -30.62
CA VAL A 292 5.58 2.26 -29.80
C VAL A 292 4.24 1.62 -30.18
N ASN A 293 3.99 1.41 -31.46
CA ASN A 293 2.80 0.69 -31.93
C ASN A 293 2.89 -0.80 -31.54
N SER A 294 4.09 -1.41 -31.63
CA SER A 294 4.34 -2.76 -31.14
C SER A 294 4.16 -2.89 -29.63
N LEU A 295 4.54 -1.88 -28.85
CA LEU A 295 4.34 -1.83 -27.40
C LEU A 295 2.85 -1.77 -27.04
N TYR A 296 2.09 -0.90 -27.71
CA TYR A 296 0.63 -0.85 -27.61
C TYR A 296 -0.01 -2.21 -27.97
N PHE A 297 0.37 -2.82 -29.09
CA PHE A 297 -0.11 -4.15 -29.49
C PHE A 297 0.20 -5.23 -28.46
N CYS A 298 1.45 -5.27 -27.97
CA CYS A 298 1.91 -6.20 -26.96
C CYS A 298 1.05 -6.09 -25.70
N GLN A 299 0.77 -4.87 -25.27
CA GLN A 299 -0.03 -4.62 -24.08
C GLN A 299 -1.53 -4.94 -24.28
N VAL A 300 -2.14 -4.53 -25.39
CA VAL A 300 -3.54 -4.84 -25.73
C VAL A 300 -3.76 -6.36 -25.79
N THR A 301 -2.75 -7.10 -26.24
CA THR A 301 -2.74 -8.57 -26.25
C THR A 301 -2.62 -9.15 -24.84
N VAL A 302 -1.66 -8.68 -24.04
CA VAL A 302 -1.39 -9.23 -22.70
C VAL A 302 -2.49 -8.89 -21.69
N LEU A 303 -3.09 -7.70 -21.78
CA LEU A 303 -4.28 -7.30 -21.01
C LEU A 303 -5.58 -7.91 -21.55
N THR A 304 -5.51 -8.79 -22.55
CA THR A 304 -6.65 -9.47 -23.20
C THR A 304 -7.76 -8.52 -23.66
N ILE A 305 -7.43 -7.26 -23.99
CA ILE A 305 -8.40 -6.28 -24.50
C ILE A 305 -8.69 -6.57 -25.97
N GLY A 306 -7.66 -6.77 -26.79
CA GLY A 306 -7.81 -7.36 -28.12
C GLY A 306 -8.60 -6.57 -29.17
N PHE A 307 -8.53 -5.23 -29.19
CA PHE A 307 -9.26 -4.36 -30.14
C PHE A 307 -9.16 -4.76 -31.63
N GLY A 308 -8.10 -5.45 -32.05
CA GLY A 308 -7.89 -5.82 -33.46
C GLY A 308 -7.51 -4.67 -34.39
N ASP A 309 -7.25 -3.46 -33.87
CA ASP A 309 -6.78 -2.31 -34.66
C ASP A 309 -5.31 -2.43 -35.10
N LEU A 310 -4.56 -3.34 -34.48
CA LEU A 310 -3.22 -3.77 -34.88
C LEU A 310 -3.06 -5.26 -34.59
N TYR A 311 -2.61 -6.05 -35.58
CA TYR A 311 -2.44 -7.50 -35.47
C TYR A 311 -1.35 -8.00 -36.43
N PRO A 312 -0.59 -9.06 -36.11
CA PRO A 312 0.45 -9.57 -36.98
C PRO A 312 -0.13 -10.09 -38.31
N SER A 313 0.38 -9.52 -39.39
CA SER A 313 0.04 -9.88 -40.75
C SER A 313 0.83 -11.12 -41.22
N SER A 314 2.05 -11.30 -40.71
CA SER A 314 2.94 -12.39 -41.14
C SER A 314 2.63 -13.72 -40.45
N ASN A 315 2.89 -14.84 -41.13
CA ASN A 315 2.78 -16.18 -40.54
C ASN A 315 3.75 -16.36 -39.35
N VAL A 316 4.93 -15.73 -39.39
CA VAL A 316 5.92 -15.75 -38.31
C VAL A 316 5.40 -14.99 -37.10
N GLY A 317 4.89 -13.76 -37.29
CA GLY A 317 4.30 -12.95 -36.22
C GLY A 317 3.10 -13.64 -35.57
N ARG A 318 2.20 -14.24 -36.36
CA ARG A 318 1.07 -15.05 -35.87
C ARG A 318 1.54 -16.26 -35.04
N GLY A 319 2.60 -16.94 -35.47
CA GLY A 319 3.22 -18.02 -34.71
C GLY A 319 3.85 -17.56 -33.39
N LEU A 320 4.49 -16.39 -33.38
CA LEU A 320 5.12 -15.80 -32.19
C LEU A 320 4.10 -15.26 -31.17
N VAL A 321 2.93 -14.79 -31.60
CA VAL A 321 1.87 -14.34 -30.68
C VAL A 321 1.39 -15.46 -29.77
N MET A 322 1.33 -16.71 -30.23
CA MET A 322 0.81 -17.83 -29.44
C MET A 322 1.57 -18.04 -28.11
N PRO A 323 2.91 -18.27 -28.08
CA PRO A 323 3.65 -18.35 -26.83
C PRO A 323 3.74 -17.00 -26.11
N TYR A 324 3.77 -15.88 -26.84
CA TYR A 324 3.86 -14.55 -26.24
C TYR A 324 2.63 -14.20 -25.39
N ALA A 325 1.42 -14.45 -25.92
CA ALA A 325 0.17 -14.20 -25.23
C ALA A 325 0.03 -15.11 -24.00
N VAL A 326 0.32 -16.41 -24.12
CA VAL A 326 0.27 -17.35 -22.98
C VAL A 326 1.22 -16.92 -21.87
N GLY A 327 2.48 -16.61 -22.17
CA GLY A 327 3.44 -16.14 -21.18
C GLY A 327 3.02 -14.82 -20.52
N GLY A 328 2.52 -13.87 -21.32
CA GLY A 328 2.05 -12.58 -20.82
C GLY A 328 0.82 -12.68 -19.92
N ILE A 329 -0.18 -13.49 -20.28
CA ILE A 329 -1.40 -13.69 -19.48
C ILE A 329 -1.07 -14.36 -18.15
N ILE A 330 -0.15 -15.33 -18.13
CA ILE A 330 0.36 -15.93 -16.88
C ILE A 330 1.03 -14.87 -16.00
N MET A 331 1.90 -14.04 -16.57
CA MET A 331 2.55 -12.95 -15.83
C MET A 331 1.54 -11.92 -15.28
N LEU A 332 0.50 -11.59 -16.04
CA LEU A 332 -0.58 -10.71 -15.60
C LEU A 332 -1.34 -11.33 -14.42
N GLY A 333 -1.73 -12.60 -14.51
CA GLY A 333 -2.43 -13.31 -13.42
C GLY A 333 -1.61 -13.40 -12.13
N LEU A 334 -0.29 -13.59 -12.24
CA LEU A 334 0.63 -13.55 -11.10
C LEU A 334 0.69 -12.16 -10.45
N ILE A 335 0.85 -11.11 -11.26
CA ILE A 335 0.87 -9.72 -10.77
C ILE A 335 -0.46 -9.36 -10.09
N VAL A 336 -1.58 -9.71 -10.70
CA VAL A 336 -2.93 -9.49 -10.14
C VAL A 336 -3.07 -10.18 -8.78
N THR A 337 -2.62 -11.43 -8.65
CA THR A 337 -2.66 -12.18 -7.39
C THR A 337 -1.76 -11.58 -6.31
N SER A 338 -0.56 -11.12 -6.69
CA SER A 338 0.33 -10.40 -5.78
C SER A 338 -0.24 -9.03 -5.38
N LEU A 339 -0.92 -8.33 -6.29
CA LEU A 339 -1.54 -7.04 -6.02
C LEU A 339 -2.78 -7.15 -5.12
N THR A 340 -3.63 -8.17 -5.30
CA THR A 340 -4.77 -8.43 -4.39
C THR A 340 -4.27 -8.77 -2.99
N THR A 341 -3.25 -9.62 -2.87
CA THR A 341 -2.58 -9.96 -1.60
C THR A 341 -1.97 -8.73 -0.94
N PHE A 342 -1.30 -7.87 -1.71
CA PHE A 342 -0.74 -6.61 -1.21
C PHE A 342 -1.82 -5.61 -0.75
N ALA A 343 -2.91 -5.47 -1.52
CA ALA A 343 -4.01 -4.58 -1.18
C ALA A 343 -4.73 -5.01 0.11
N THR A 344 -4.91 -6.32 0.33
CA THR A 344 -5.46 -6.84 1.58
C THR A 344 -4.48 -6.63 2.74
N GLU A 345 -3.20 -6.99 2.60
CA GLU A 345 -2.13 -6.73 3.62
C GLU A 345 -2.16 -5.27 4.12
N LEU A 346 -2.18 -4.28 3.21
CA LEU A 346 -2.24 -2.87 3.59
C LEU A 346 -3.55 -2.47 4.30
N GLY A 347 -4.68 -3.07 3.91
CA GLY A 347 -6.00 -2.77 4.45
C GLY A 347 -6.25 -3.36 5.84
N GLU A 348 -5.76 -4.58 6.09
CA GLU A 348 -5.97 -5.32 7.34
C GLU A 348 -5.26 -4.64 8.53
N ASP A 349 -3.96 -4.40 8.41
CA ASP A 349 -3.12 -4.11 9.58
C ASP A 349 -3.27 -2.68 10.12
N ASN A 350 -3.52 -1.69 9.25
CA ASN A 350 -3.40 -0.29 9.67
C ASN A 350 -4.72 0.48 9.76
N ILE A 351 -5.71 0.14 8.92
CA ILE A 351 -7.03 0.80 8.95
C ILE A 351 -7.96 0.04 9.89
N VAL A 352 -8.05 -1.28 9.73
CA VAL A 352 -8.98 -2.11 10.50
C VAL A 352 -8.53 -2.27 11.95
N GLN A 353 -7.26 -2.60 12.23
CA GLN A 353 -6.79 -2.69 13.62
C GLN A 353 -6.98 -1.36 14.36
N LYS A 354 -6.59 -0.23 13.75
CA LYS A 354 -6.75 1.12 14.35
C LYS A 354 -8.21 1.52 14.54
N HIS A 355 -9.13 1.05 13.68
CA HIS A 355 -10.57 1.20 13.89
C HIS A 355 -11.07 0.32 15.05
N ILE A 356 -10.64 -0.95 15.12
CA ILE A 356 -10.95 -1.88 16.22
C ILE A 356 -10.48 -1.28 17.54
N GLU A 357 -9.25 -0.78 17.63
CA GLU A 357 -8.71 -0.17 18.85
C GLU A 357 -9.46 1.10 19.26
N ARG A 358 -9.79 1.99 18.32
CA ARG A 358 -10.61 3.18 18.59
C ARG A 358 -12.01 2.81 19.08
N THR A 359 -12.62 1.79 18.52
CA THR A 359 -13.95 1.32 18.93
C THR A 359 -13.90 0.56 20.27
N ARG A 360 -12.86 -0.24 20.48
CA ARG A 360 -12.56 -0.94 21.75
C ARG A 360 -12.33 0.06 22.88
N THR A 361 -11.46 1.05 22.69
CA THR A 361 -11.20 2.10 23.70
C THR A 361 -12.43 2.94 24.01
N ARG A 362 -13.22 3.32 23.00
CA ARG A 362 -14.52 4.01 23.20
C ARG A 362 -15.55 3.17 23.93
N THR A 363 -15.63 1.86 23.65
CA THR A 363 -16.62 0.99 24.31
C THR A 363 -16.17 0.61 25.73
N ILE A 364 -14.87 0.39 25.95
CA ILE A 364 -14.28 0.25 27.28
C ILE A 364 -14.52 1.54 28.09
N GLY A 365 -14.18 2.71 27.57
CA GLY A 365 -14.40 3.98 28.27
C GLY A 365 -15.87 4.31 28.60
N ARG A 366 -16.85 3.71 27.90
CA ARG A 366 -18.29 3.85 28.19
C ARG A 366 -18.88 2.74 29.06
N SER A 367 -18.20 1.60 29.20
CA SER A 367 -18.67 0.46 30.00
C SER A 367 -17.97 0.30 31.35
N PHE A 368 -16.99 1.18 31.63
CA PHE A 368 -16.27 1.23 32.88
C PHE A 368 -16.59 2.56 33.56
N THR A 369 -17.53 2.54 34.52
CA THR A 369 -17.09 2.98 35.85
C THR A 369 -15.99 2.00 36.25
N SER A 370 -14.77 2.46 36.47
CA SER A 370 -13.70 1.56 36.91
C SER A 370 -14.16 0.77 38.14
N SER A 371 -13.71 -0.47 38.32
CA SER A 371 -13.92 -1.16 39.61
C SER A 371 -13.32 -0.38 40.77
N ILE A 372 -12.39 0.54 40.48
CA ILE A 372 -11.85 1.54 41.40
C ILE A 372 -12.85 2.69 41.63
N GLU A 373 -13.43 3.31 40.60
CA GLU A 373 -14.44 4.38 40.75
C GLU A 373 -15.73 3.90 41.41
N LEU A 374 -16.16 2.66 41.14
CA LEU A 374 -17.30 2.05 41.85
C LEU A 374 -16.97 1.91 43.34
N LYS A 375 -15.75 1.47 43.67
CA LYS A 375 -15.28 1.34 45.05
C LYS A 375 -15.09 2.71 45.73
N GLU A 376 -14.63 3.71 44.99
CA GLU A 376 -14.50 5.10 45.44
C GLU A 376 -15.88 5.75 45.68
N ARG A 377 -16.88 5.45 44.83
CA ARG A 377 -18.29 5.81 45.07
C ARG A 377 -18.91 5.05 46.23
N GLU A 378 -18.54 3.78 46.45
CA GLU A 378 -18.98 2.96 47.58
C GLU A 378 -18.39 3.49 48.91
N GLU A 379 -17.10 3.86 48.91
CA GLU A 379 -16.43 4.55 50.01
C GLU A 379 -17.07 5.94 50.29
N LEU A 380 -17.32 6.74 49.24
CA LEU A 380 -18.01 8.03 49.37
C LEU A 380 -19.47 7.88 49.86
N ALA A 381 -20.20 6.85 49.43
CA ALA A 381 -21.57 6.58 49.87
C ALA A 381 -21.66 6.14 51.33
N LEU A 382 -20.57 5.55 51.86
CA LEU A 382 -20.39 5.27 53.29
C LEU A 382 -19.93 6.51 54.09
N GLY A 383 -19.85 7.69 53.47
CA GLY A 383 -19.43 8.94 54.11
C GLY A 383 -17.91 9.09 54.27
N LEU A 384 -17.12 8.16 53.72
CA LEU A 384 -15.69 8.04 53.96
C LEU A 384 -14.90 8.87 52.93
N LYS A 385 -14.61 10.14 53.27
CA LYS A 385 -13.70 10.97 52.46
C LYS A 385 -12.23 10.64 52.77
N PRO A 386 -11.40 10.21 51.80
CA PRO A 386 -9.97 10.06 52.02
C PRO A 386 -9.31 11.44 52.17
N THR A 387 -8.60 11.66 53.28
CA THR A 387 -7.78 12.87 53.44
C THR A 387 -6.47 12.71 52.67
N ILE A 388 -6.25 13.60 51.70
CA ILE A 388 -5.31 13.44 50.56
C ILE A 388 -3.81 13.37 50.92
N SER A 389 -3.40 13.50 52.19
CA SER A 389 -2.00 13.74 52.55
C SER A 389 -1.50 13.19 53.91
N ARG A 390 -1.66 11.89 54.19
CA ARG A 390 -0.90 11.24 55.29
C ARG A 390 -0.30 9.86 54.93
N PRO A 391 0.84 9.46 55.56
CA PRO A 391 1.49 8.18 55.27
C PRO A 391 0.68 6.98 55.75
N PHE A 392 0.82 5.85 55.06
CA PHE A 392 0.22 4.58 55.44
C PHE A 392 0.96 3.97 56.64
N ASP A 393 0.24 3.61 57.70
CA ASP A 393 0.83 3.04 58.92
C ASP A 393 0.84 1.49 58.85
N PRO A 394 2.01 0.84 58.70
CA PRO A 394 2.09 -0.57 58.32
C PRO A 394 1.72 -1.54 59.45
N VAL A 395 1.67 -1.09 60.71
CA VAL A 395 1.50 -1.97 61.88
C VAL A 395 0.02 -2.34 62.09
N ASN A 396 -0.88 -1.35 62.07
CA ASN A 396 -2.30 -1.54 62.38
C ASN A 396 -3.22 -1.65 61.14
N ARG A 397 -2.71 -1.36 59.93
CA ARG A 397 -3.45 -1.39 58.65
C ARG A 397 -4.74 -0.54 58.60
N SER A 398 -4.99 0.35 59.56
CA SER A 398 -6.19 1.18 59.61
C SER A 398 -6.06 2.43 58.76
N ILE A 399 -7.18 2.88 58.16
CA ILE A 399 -7.32 4.18 57.51
C ILE A 399 -8.21 5.03 58.42
N ALA A 400 -7.75 6.22 58.80
CA ALA A 400 -8.51 7.14 59.64
C ALA A 400 -9.28 8.14 58.75
N PHE A 401 -10.54 8.37 59.09
CA PHE A 401 -11.43 9.24 58.33
C PHE A 401 -11.76 10.51 59.11
N ALA A 402 -12.02 11.61 58.40
CA ALA A 402 -12.43 12.88 58.99
C ALA A 402 -13.95 13.02 58.93
N GLU A 403 -14.59 13.11 60.10
CA GLU A 403 -16.02 13.39 60.23
C GLU A 403 -16.29 14.88 59.97
N ASN A 404 -17.30 15.17 59.14
CA ASN A 404 -17.72 16.53 58.79
C ASN A 404 -18.95 16.92 59.64
N THR A 405 -18.73 17.41 60.85
CA THR A 405 -19.80 18.07 61.62
C THR A 405 -20.04 19.48 61.10
N THR A 406 -21.28 19.78 60.73
CA THR A 406 -21.73 21.15 60.44
C THR A 406 -21.73 21.99 61.71
N PRO A 407 -21.24 23.24 61.69
CA PRO A 407 -21.23 24.08 62.89
C PRO A 407 -22.65 24.48 63.31
N PRO A 408 -22.92 24.67 64.61
CA PRO A 408 -24.15 25.31 65.08
C PRO A 408 -24.20 26.78 64.62
N ARG A 409 -25.41 27.34 64.57
CA ARG A 409 -25.60 28.80 64.53
C ARG A 409 -25.42 29.33 65.95
N ASP A 410 -24.39 30.13 66.18
CA ASP A 410 -24.23 30.88 67.42
C ASP A 410 -25.25 32.03 67.52
N ASN A 411 -25.67 32.33 68.76
CA ASN A 411 -25.96 33.68 69.24
C ASN A 411 -26.23 33.63 70.76
N ASP A 412 -25.17 33.74 71.55
CA ASP A 412 -25.24 34.30 72.90
C ASP A 412 -23.92 35.04 73.18
N PRO A 413 -23.91 36.37 73.45
CA PRO A 413 -22.69 37.16 73.43
C PRO A 413 -22.10 37.41 74.83
N ASN A 414 -20.94 36.81 75.12
CA ASN A 414 -19.88 37.29 76.04
C ASN A 414 -18.74 36.24 76.03
N GLN A 415 -17.82 36.29 75.05
CA GLN A 415 -16.64 37.16 74.97
C GLN A 415 -15.37 36.50 75.57
N ASP A 416 -14.42 36.21 74.66
CA ASP A 416 -12.94 36.16 74.78
C ASP A 416 -12.24 35.53 76.01
N GLN A 417 -11.10 34.85 75.89
CA GLN A 417 -10.37 34.21 74.77
C GLN A 417 -9.29 33.33 75.43
N GLY A 418 -9.19 32.04 75.10
CA GLY A 418 -8.11 31.21 75.68
C GLY A 418 -8.27 29.69 75.54
N THR A 419 -7.70 29.12 74.47
CA THR A 419 -7.34 27.69 74.36
C THR A 419 -8.43 26.67 74.69
N PHE A 420 -9.41 26.50 73.78
CA PHE A 420 -10.22 25.28 73.78
C PHE A 420 -9.45 24.10 73.18
N LEU A 421 -9.32 23.01 73.94
CA LEU A 421 -8.79 21.73 73.47
C LEU A 421 -9.74 21.14 72.42
N GLY A 422 -9.44 21.38 71.14
CA GLY A 422 -10.12 20.76 70.00
C GLY A 422 -9.81 19.27 69.88
N LEU A 423 -10.38 18.46 70.77
CA LEU A 423 -10.17 17.02 70.86
C LEU A 423 -10.88 16.30 69.70
N ARG A 424 -10.26 16.38 68.52
CA ARG A 424 -10.73 15.79 67.26
C ARG A 424 -10.77 14.27 67.39
N ARG A 425 -11.94 13.73 67.75
CA ARG A 425 -12.18 12.27 67.86
C ARG A 425 -11.82 11.59 66.54
N THR A 426 -10.68 10.89 66.51
CA THR A 426 -10.32 9.98 65.44
C THR A 426 -11.03 8.65 65.65
N ALA A 427 -12.13 8.43 64.93
CA ALA A 427 -12.80 7.13 64.91
C ALA A 427 -11.92 6.09 64.18
N THR A 428 -11.16 5.29 64.92
CA THR A 428 -10.42 4.15 64.38
C THR A 428 -11.35 2.96 64.21
N ILE A 429 -11.97 2.84 63.03
CA ILE A 429 -12.80 1.67 62.70
C ILE A 429 -11.86 0.47 62.50
N PRO A 430 -12.00 -0.64 63.26
CA PRO A 430 -11.20 -1.84 63.04
C PRO A 430 -11.60 -2.48 61.71
N LEU A 431 -10.60 -2.86 60.90
CA LEU A 431 -10.78 -3.46 59.56
C LEU A 431 -11.65 -4.74 59.54
N THR A 432 -11.91 -5.35 60.69
CA THR A 432 -12.75 -6.56 60.83
C THR A 432 -14.22 -6.32 60.55
N VAL A 433 -14.72 -5.08 60.65
CA VAL A 433 -16.13 -4.74 60.38
C VAL A 433 -16.39 -4.49 58.89
N LEU A 434 -15.38 -4.09 58.12
CA LEU A 434 -15.44 -3.98 56.66
C LEU A 434 -15.29 -5.37 56.02
N ARG A 435 -16.31 -6.23 56.16
CA ARG A 435 -16.49 -7.36 55.23
C ARG A 435 -16.70 -6.76 53.83
N PRO A 436 -15.78 -6.96 52.86
CA PRO A 436 -16.06 -6.57 51.50
C PRO A 436 -17.27 -7.38 51.04
N ILE A 437 -18.33 -6.71 50.58
CA ILE A 437 -19.46 -7.37 49.92
C ILE A 437 -18.93 -7.93 48.61
N ARG A 438 -18.38 -9.15 48.67
CA ARG A 438 -17.97 -9.89 47.48
C ARG A 438 -19.21 -10.05 46.62
N LYS A 439 -19.26 -9.33 45.48
CA LYS A 439 -20.28 -9.54 44.46
C LYS A 439 -20.45 -11.05 44.26
N PRO A 440 -21.68 -11.60 44.37
CA PRO A 440 -21.90 -13.03 44.17
C PRO A 440 -21.34 -13.45 42.81
N ARG A 441 -20.65 -14.61 42.74
CA ARG A 441 -19.96 -15.08 41.52
C ARG A 441 -20.83 -15.01 40.27
N LEU A 442 -22.14 -15.23 40.41
CA LEU A 442 -23.15 -15.12 39.37
C LEU A 442 -23.21 -13.74 38.68
N LEU A 443 -23.07 -12.63 39.42
CA LEU A 443 -23.02 -11.28 38.83
C LEU A 443 -21.71 -11.06 38.07
N LEU A 444 -20.59 -11.54 38.62
CA LEU A 444 -19.26 -11.44 38.00
C LEU A 444 -19.21 -12.21 36.67
N LEU A 445 -19.72 -13.45 36.65
CA LEU A 445 -19.87 -14.26 35.44
C LEU A 445 -20.82 -13.63 34.41
N ARG A 446 -21.85 -12.90 34.87
CA ARG A 446 -22.75 -12.17 33.96
C ARG A 446 -22.08 -10.94 33.35
N GLU A 447 -21.34 -10.16 34.14
CA GLU A 447 -20.51 -9.06 33.66
C GLU A 447 -19.45 -9.54 32.64
N GLU A 448 -18.82 -10.68 32.86
CA GLU A 448 -17.88 -11.30 31.91
C GLU A 448 -18.57 -11.80 30.63
N LYS A 449 -19.74 -12.44 30.75
CA LYS A 449 -20.55 -12.88 29.60
C LYS A 449 -21.03 -11.70 28.75
N ASP A 450 -21.45 -10.60 29.39
CA ASP A 450 -21.91 -9.40 28.69
C ASP A 450 -20.74 -8.65 28.02
N ARG A 451 -19.55 -8.62 28.65
CA ARG A 451 -18.29 -8.18 28.00
C ARG A 451 -17.95 -9.02 26.77
N PHE A 452 -18.02 -10.34 26.88
CA PHE A 452 -17.74 -11.27 25.78
C PHE A 452 -18.72 -11.09 24.62
N ASN A 453 -20.01 -10.97 24.92
CA ASN A 453 -21.06 -10.69 23.93
C ASN A 453 -20.90 -9.31 23.28
N ALA A 454 -20.54 -8.28 24.05
CA ALA A 454 -20.25 -6.95 23.52
C ALA A 454 -19.04 -6.99 22.57
N MET A 455 -17.95 -7.68 22.96
CA MET A 455 -16.76 -7.83 22.13
C MET A 455 -17.06 -8.58 20.82
N ARG A 456 -17.81 -9.70 20.87
CA ARG A 456 -18.26 -10.42 19.67
C ARG A 456 -19.13 -9.56 18.75
N ARG A 457 -20.06 -8.77 19.31
CA ARG A 457 -20.89 -7.82 18.52
C ARG A 457 -20.03 -6.74 17.85
N ILE A 458 -18.98 -6.26 18.51
CA ILE A 458 -18.03 -5.29 17.93
C ILE A 458 -17.24 -5.95 16.79
N GLN A 459 -16.71 -7.16 17.00
CA GLN A 459 -15.99 -7.92 15.97
C GLN A 459 -16.87 -8.12 14.72
N GLN A 460 -18.07 -8.70 14.88
CA GLN A 460 -19.02 -8.92 13.78
C GLN A 460 -19.43 -7.63 13.06
N LYS A 461 -19.64 -6.52 13.78
CA LYS A 461 -19.90 -5.21 13.15
C LYS A 461 -18.69 -4.70 12.39
N THR A 462 -17.48 -4.91 12.91
CA THR A 462 -16.24 -4.41 12.30
C THR A 462 -15.86 -5.23 11.05
N GLU A 463 -16.09 -6.55 11.05
CA GLU A 463 -15.94 -7.41 9.86
C GLU A 463 -16.87 -6.96 8.73
N LYS A 464 -18.16 -6.71 9.04
CA LYS A 464 -19.12 -6.20 8.06
C LYS A 464 -18.73 -4.81 7.55
N TRP A 465 -18.35 -3.91 8.45
CA TRP A 465 -17.88 -2.57 8.08
C TRP A 465 -16.61 -2.60 7.24
N LYS A 466 -15.65 -3.49 7.53
CA LYS A 466 -14.42 -3.72 6.74
C LYS A 466 -14.77 -4.08 5.31
N LYS A 467 -15.57 -5.14 5.10
CA LYS A 467 -15.96 -5.61 3.75
C LYS A 467 -16.65 -4.51 2.94
N TRP A 468 -17.66 -3.87 3.52
CA TRP A 468 -18.39 -2.77 2.86
C TRP A 468 -17.53 -1.52 2.61
N SER A 469 -16.57 -1.21 3.49
CA SER A 469 -15.67 -0.07 3.30
C SER A 469 -14.61 -0.36 2.24
N SER A 470 -14.08 -1.59 2.17
CA SER A 470 -13.17 -2.01 1.09
C SER A 470 -13.88 -1.87 -0.26
N LEU A 471 -15.05 -2.50 -0.40
CA LEU A 471 -15.88 -2.43 -1.60
C LEU A 471 -16.22 -0.99 -2.01
N PHE A 472 -16.54 -0.11 -1.05
CA PHE A 472 -16.79 1.30 -1.36
C PHE A 472 -15.52 2.04 -1.85
N ILE A 473 -14.36 1.76 -1.24
CA ILE A 473 -13.08 2.36 -1.64
C ILE A 473 -12.65 1.87 -3.03
N SER A 474 -12.75 0.57 -3.31
CA SER A 474 -12.40 -0.01 -4.62
C SER A 474 -13.38 0.44 -5.71
N ALA A 475 -14.69 0.48 -5.43
CA ALA A 475 -15.68 1.01 -6.37
C ALA A 475 -15.50 2.52 -6.66
N ALA A 476 -15.17 3.32 -5.64
CA ALA A 476 -14.87 4.74 -5.82
C ALA A 476 -13.58 4.95 -6.62
N ALA A 477 -12.51 4.19 -6.34
CA ALA A 477 -11.25 4.26 -7.08
C ALA A 477 -11.45 3.89 -8.56
N PHE A 478 -12.18 2.80 -8.84
CA PHE A 478 -12.55 2.39 -10.19
C PHE A 478 -13.36 3.47 -10.92
N SER A 479 -14.40 4.01 -10.28
CA SER A 479 -15.25 5.05 -10.89
C SER A 479 -14.48 6.34 -11.19
N ILE A 480 -13.57 6.74 -10.31
CA ILE A 480 -12.68 7.88 -10.52
C ILE A 480 -11.75 7.62 -11.71
N LEU A 481 -11.11 6.46 -11.77
CA LEU A 481 -10.19 6.08 -12.85
C LEU A 481 -10.90 5.99 -14.21
N TRP A 482 -12.13 5.47 -14.24
CA TRP A 482 -12.97 5.39 -15.43
C TRP A 482 -13.35 6.79 -15.96
N CYS A 483 -13.91 7.64 -15.10
CA CYS A 483 -14.34 8.99 -15.49
C CYS A 483 -13.15 9.90 -15.89
N ILE A 484 -12.04 9.87 -15.14
CA ILE A 484 -10.84 10.64 -15.49
C ILE A 484 -10.24 10.15 -16.82
N GLY A 485 -10.18 8.83 -17.02
CA GLY A 485 -9.76 8.24 -18.29
C GLY A 485 -10.61 8.76 -19.46
N ALA A 486 -11.93 8.73 -19.32
CA ALA A 486 -12.86 9.20 -20.34
C ALA A 486 -12.71 10.69 -20.66
N VAL A 487 -12.43 11.56 -19.67
CA VAL A 487 -12.14 12.98 -19.92
C VAL A 487 -10.86 13.15 -20.75
N ILE A 488 -9.81 12.37 -20.46
CA ILE A 488 -8.53 12.47 -21.17
C ILE A 488 -8.67 11.93 -22.61
N PHE A 489 -9.33 10.78 -22.81
CA PHE A 489 -9.61 10.27 -24.16
C PHE A 489 -10.50 11.22 -24.96
N TRP A 490 -11.52 11.81 -24.33
CA TRP A 490 -12.34 12.82 -25.01
C TRP A 490 -11.48 13.97 -25.51
N VAL A 491 -10.61 14.56 -24.67
CA VAL A 491 -9.73 15.67 -25.10
C VAL A 491 -8.69 15.24 -26.15
N ALA A 492 -8.11 14.05 -26.04
CA ALA A 492 -7.07 13.57 -26.95
C ALA A 492 -7.62 13.17 -28.33
N GLU A 493 -8.69 12.37 -28.37
CA GLU A 493 -9.23 11.78 -29.60
C GLU A 493 -10.24 12.70 -30.32
N ARG A 494 -10.77 13.76 -29.68
CA ARG A 494 -11.73 14.68 -30.30
C ARG A 494 -11.23 15.27 -31.63
N ARG A 495 -9.92 15.47 -31.78
CA ARG A 495 -9.34 16.02 -33.02
C ARG A 495 -9.25 15.02 -34.17
N VAL A 496 -9.18 13.72 -33.87
CA VAL A 496 -8.91 12.66 -34.86
C VAL A 496 -10.19 11.89 -35.21
N GLN A 497 -11.07 11.68 -34.23
CA GLN A 497 -12.27 10.85 -34.36
C GLN A 497 -13.60 11.59 -34.10
N ASP A 498 -13.54 12.88 -33.72
CA ASP A 498 -14.67 13.71 -33.27
C ASP A 498 -15.55 13.06 -32.16
N ILE A 499 -14.99 12.15 -31.36
CA ILE A 499 -15.77 11.39 -30.37
C ILE A 499 -16.41 12.29 -29.30
N SER A 500 -17.63 11.92 -28.91
CA SER A 500 -18.33 12.49 -27.75
C SER A 500 -17.74 11.98 -26.43
N TYR A 501 -18.02 12.70 -25.34
CA TYR A 501 -17.67 12.24 -23.99
C TYR A 501 -18.31 10.88 -23.64
N PHE A 502 -19.53 10.61 -24.12
CA PHE A 502 -20.18 9.31 -23.90
C PHE A 502 -19.48 8.17 -24.65
N GLN A 503 -19.06 8.39 -25.90
CA GLN A 503 -18.22 7.42 -26.63
C GLN A 503 -16.87 7.20 -25.93
N SER A 504 -16.32 8.23 -25.28
CA SER A 504 -15.08 8.13 -24.49
C SER A 504 -15.28 7.30 -23.21
N LEU A 505 -16.41 7.46 -22.52
CA LEU A 505 -16.82 6.60 -21.40
C LEU A 505 -17.01 5.15 -21.84
N TYR A 506 -17.68 4.93 -22.98
CA TYR A 506 -17.90 3.61 -23.57
C TYR A 506 -16.58 2.93 -23.96
N LEU A 507 -15.67 3.63 -24.64
CA LEU A 507 -14.32 3.16 -24.96
C LEU A 507 -13.60 2.68 -23.69
N CYS A 508 -13.59 3.51 -22.63
CA CYS A 508 -12.98 3.12 -21.36
C CYS A 508 -13.64 1.90 -20.73
N TRP A 509 -14.97 1.80 -20.76
CA TRP A 509 -15.73 0.69 -20.19
C TRP A 509 -15.46 -0.64 -20.91
N VAL A 510 -15.52 -0.64 -22.25
CA VAL A 510 -15.21 -1.79 -23.11
C VAL A 510 -13.76 -2.24 -22.95
N SER A 511 -12.84 -1.30 -22.71
CA SER A 511 -11.43 -1.58 -22.40
C SER A 511 -11.24 -2.18 -21.01
N LEU A 512 -11.90 -1.60 -19.99
CA LEU A 512 -11.83 -2.02 -18.58
C LEU A 512 -12.39 -3.44 -18.35
N LEU A 513 -13.46 -3.78 -19.06
CA LEU A 513 -14.04 -5.13 -19.06
C LEU A 513 -13.31 -6.12 -19.97
N THR A 514 -12.21 -5.69 -20.62
CA THR A 514 -11.44 -6.49 -21.59
C THR A 514 -12.34 -7.14 -22.67
N VAL A 515 -13.33 -6.39 -23.15
CA VAL A 515 -14.28 -6.82 -24.19
C VAL A 515 -13.78 -6.44 -25.58
N GLY A 516 -13.22 -5.23 -25.70
CA GLY A 516 -12.49 -4.74 -26.88
C GLY A 516 -13.13 -5.02 -28.24
N TYR A 517 -14.37 -4.58 -28.45
CA TYR A 517 -15.08 -4.76 -29.73
C TYR A 517 -14.34 -4.21 -30.97
N GLY A 518 -13.41 -3.27 -30.80
CA GLY A 518 -12.60 -2.69 -31.88
C GLY A 518 -13.29 -1.60 -32.70
N ASP A 519 -14.56 -1.30 -32.38
CA ASP A 519 -15.35 -0.22 -32.97
C ASP A 519 -14.79 1.17 -32.61
N LEU A 520 -14.29 1.32 -31.38
CA LEU A 520 -13.48 2.44 -30.93
C LEU A 520 -12.16 1.94 -30.32
N ALA A 521 -11.07 2.58 -30.72
CA ALA A 521 -9.71 2.38 -30.22
C ALA A 521 -8.97 3.73 -30.30
N PRO A 522 -7.97 4.00 -29.44
CA PRO A 522 -7.21 5.25 -29.47
C PRO A 522 -6.42 5.40 -30.78
N LYS A 523 -6.65 6.49 -31.53
CA LYS A 523 -5.98 6.81 -32.80
C LYS A 523 -5.21 8.14 -32.78
N SER A 524 -5.13 8.85 -31.66
CA SER A 524 -4.25 10.03 -31.54
C SER A 524 -2.86 9.67 -31.03
N ASN A 525 -1.87 10.46 -31.43
CA ASN A 525 -0.51 10.45 -30.90
C ASN A 525 -0.44 10.63 -29.38
N ALA A 526 -1.40 11.34 -28.78
CA ALA A 526 -1.51 11.48 -27.32
C ALA A 526 -2.33 10.35 -26.67
N GLY A 527 -3.36 9.86 -27.37
CA GLY A 527 -4.30 8.88 -26.86
C GLY A 527 -3.70 7.48 -26.69
N ARG A 528 -2.88 7.01 -27.64
CA ARG A 528 -2.22 5.69 -27.54
C ARG A 528 -1.23 5.58 -26.37
N PRO A 529 -0.27 6.51 -26.16
CA PRO A 529 0.61 6.49 -24.99
C PRO A 529 -0.15 6.62 -23.67
N PHE A 530 -1.19 7.45 -23.62
CA PHE A 530 -2.06 7.54 -22.46
C PHE A 530 -2.78 6.20 -22.18
N PHE A 531 -3.33 5.53 -23.21
CA PHE A 531 -3.97 4.23 -23.06
C PHE A 531 -3.01 3.16 -22.52
N VAL A 532 -1.78 3.13 -23.03
CA VAL A 532 -0.70 2.25 -22.53
C VAL A 532 -0.49 2.45 -21.04
N VAL A 533 -0.40 3.68 -20.55
CA VAL A 533 -0.17 3.90 -19.12
C VAL A 533 -1.43 3.72 -18.27
N TRP A 534 -2.57 4.19 -18.75
CA TRP A 534 -3.85 4.10 -18.05
C TRP A 534 -4.30 2.65 -17.87
N SER A 535 -4.26 1.82 -18.92
CA SER A 535 -4.79 0.45 -18.86
C SER A 535 -4.01 -0.50 -17.94
N LEU A 536 -2.70 -0.23 -17.70
CA LEU A 536 -1.90 -0.93 -16.68
C LEU A 536 -2.39 -0.71 -15.25
N VAL A 537 -3.00 0.44 -14.96
CA VAL A 537 -3.62 0.74 -13.66
C VAL A 537 -5.08 0.30 -13.68
N ALA A 538 -5.78 0.52 -14.81
CA ALA A 538 -7.19 0.25 -15.00
C ALA A 538 -7.54 -1.23 -14.75
N VAL A 539 -6.86 -2.16 -15.46
CA VAL A 539 -7.19 -3.60 -15.39
C VAL A 539 -7.01 -4.17 -13.97
N PRO A 540 -5.89 -3.94 -13.26
CA PRO A 540 -5.77 -4.43 -11.88
C PRO A 540 -6.76 -3.77 -10.90
N THR A 541 -7.13 -2.49 -11.09
CA THR A 541 -8.19 -1.88 -10.25
C THR A 541 -9.57 -2.51 -10.48
N MET A 542 -9.89 -2.92 -11.71
CA MET A 542 -11.08 -3.70 -11.98
C MET A 542 -11.03 -5.08 -11.30
N THR A 543 -9.89 -5.78 -11.33
CA THR A 543 -9.79 -7.08 -10.64
C THR A 543 -9.89 -6.97 -9.12
N LEU A 544 -9.35 -5.91 -8.52
CA LEU A 544 -9.55 -5.60 -7.09
C LEU A 544 -11.03 -5.38 -6.77
N LEU A 545 -11.76 -4.61 -7.60
CA LEU A 545 -13.20 -4.41 -7.45
C LEU A 545 -13.99 -5.74 -7.57
N VAL A 546 -13.65 -6.59 -8.54
CA VAL A 546 -14.27 -7.92 -8.71
C VAL A 546 -14.04 -8.80 -7.48
N SER A 547 -12.82 -8.77 -6.91
CA SER A 547 -12.50 -9.50 -5.67
C SER A 547 -13.35 -9.02 -4.49
N ASP A 548 -13.37 -7.72 -4.22
CA ASP A 548 -14.16 -7.10 -3.14
C ASP A 548 -15.67 -7.33 -3.31
N MET A 549 -16.17 -7.27 -4.55
CA MET A 549 -17.56 -7.59 -4.90
C MET A 549 -17.87 -9.05 -4.62
N SER A 550 -17.02 -9.99 -5.04
CA SER A 550 -17.18 -11.42 -4.78
C SER A 550 -17.25 -11.70 -3.27
N ASP A 551 -16.26 -11.21 -2.52
CA ASP A 551 -16.15 -11.43 -1.07
C ASP A 551 -17.26 -10.77 -0.23
N THR A 552 -17.94 -9.77 -0.78
CA THR A 552 -19.03 -9.05 -0.09
C THR A 552 -20.40 -9.56 -0.53
N ILE A 553 -20.65 -9.67 -1.84
CA ILE A 553 -21.96 -9.98 -2.41
C ILE A 553 -22.26 -11.47 -2.31
N VAL A 554 -21.31 -12.37 -2.66
CA VAL A 554 -21.55 -13.83 -2.59
C VAL A 554 -21.77 -14.26 -1.14
N ASN A 555 -20.99 -13.72 -0.20
CA ASN A 555 -21.21 -13.94 1.23
C ASN A 555 -22.55 -13.37 1.73
N GLY A 556 -23.01 -12.25 1.18
CA GLY A 556 -24.32 -11.68 1.46
C GLY A 556 -25.46 -12.57 0.93
N PHE A 557 -25.34 -13.06 -0.31
CA PHE A 557 -26.30 -13.95 -0.95
C PHE A 557 -26.43 -15.26 -0.17
N ASN A 558 -25.31 -15.93 0.14
CA ASN A 558 -25.30 -17.17 0.93
C ASN A 558 -25.98 -16.96 2.30
N GLN A 559 -25.71 -15.86 3.00
CA GLN A 559 -26.40 -15.52 4.27
C GLN A 559 -27.89 -15.22 4.09
N GLY A 560 -28.32 -14.76 2.91
CA GLY A 560 -29.72 -14.60 2.55
C GLY A 560 -30.41 -15.95 2.33
N THR A 561 -29.79 -16.84 1.55
CA THR A 561 -30.29 -18.19 1.27
C THR A 561 -30.44 -19.00 2.57
N PHE A 562 -29.44 -18.99 3.46
CA PHE A 562 -29.50 -19.63 4.79
C PHE A 562 -30.48 -18.98 5.79
N ARG A 563 -31.22 -17.93 5.40
CA ARG A 563 -32.32 -17.34 6.19
C ARG A 563 -33.69 -17.57 5.56
N LEU A 564 -33.73 -18.02 4.31
CA LEU A 564 -34.93 -18.32 3.55
C LEU A 564 -35.21 -19.83 3.50
N ALA A 565 -34.15 -20.65 3.57
CA ALA A 565 -34.19 -22.05 3.94
C ALA A 565 -34.10 -22.21 5.47
#